data_AF-A0A6G7YCE2-F1
#
_entry.id   AF-A0A6G7YCE2-F1
#
_cell.length_a   1.000
_cell.length_b   1.000
_cell.length_c   1.000
_cell.angle_alpha   90.00
_cell.angle_beta   90.00
_cell.angle_gamma   90.00
#
_symmetry.space_group_name_H-M   'P 1'
#
loop_
_entity.id
_entity.type
_entity.pdbx_description
1 polymer ?
#
loop_
_entity_poly.entity_id
_entity_poly.type
_entity_poly.pdbx_seq_one_letter_code
_entity_poly.pdbx_strand_id
1 'polypeptide(L)'
;MTRFASWEDSHDVSPACPAWCVVEHGVRLGEEDWLHTGEPVVVADGMMARLCMSVQPDTGIEDGPYVLIGGCELTLAETGALATSLLAMAGSDGGLSRRRPAAT
;
A
#
# COMPACT_ATOMS: atom_id res chain seq x y z
N MET A 1 -43.20 34.32 8.94
CA MET A 1 -43.13 32.87 9.23
C MET A 1 -41.76 32.40 8.80
N THR A 2 -40.92 32.07 9.78
CA THR A 2 -39.48 31.81 9.66
C THR A 2 -39.22 30.40 9.12
N ARG A 3 -38.16 30.28 8.29
CA ARG A 3 -37.61 29.05 7.69
C ARG A 3 -37.45 27.89 8.68
N PHE A 4 -37.67 26.67 8.19
CA PHE A 4 -36.85 25.52 8.56
C PHE A 4 -36.31 24.90 7.27
N ALA A 5 -35.00 25.07 7.06
CA ALA A 5 -34.24 24.26 6.14
C ALA A 5 -34.11 22.87 6.77
N SER A 6 -34.67 21.84 6.14
CA SER A 6 -34.37 20.45 6.52
C SER A 6 -33.05 20.09 5.86
N TRP A 7 -32.04 20.04 6.70
CA TRP A 7 -30.66 19.69 6.47
C TRP A 7 -30.52 18.25 5.90
N GLU A 8 -29.50 18.11 5.05
CA GLU A 8 -28.61 16.95 4.95
C GLU A 8 -29.18 15.66 4.35
N ASP A 9 -29.28 15.71 3.02
CA ASP A 9 -29.04 14.58 2.13
C ASP A 9 -27.56 14.14 2.31
N SER A 10 -27.30 13.36 3.36
CA SER A 10 -26.03 12.67 3.58
C SER A 10 -25.86 11.65 2.46
N HIS A 11 -25.17 12.05 1.39
CA HIS A 11 -24.73 11.16 0.34
C HIS A 11 -23.85 10.07 0.97
N ASP A 12 -24.36 8.85 0.97
CA ASP A 12 -23.62 7.62 1.15
C ASP A 12 -22.62 7.52 -0.02
N VAL A 13 -21.45 8.14 0.15
CA VAL A 13 -20.28 7.90 -0.70
C VAL A 13 -19.44 6.88 0.04
N SER A 14 -19.92 5.64 0.13
CA SER A 14 -19.00 4.53 0.40
C SER A 14 -18.07 4.43 -0.81
N PRO A 15 -16.77 4.75 -0.71
CA PRO A 15 -15.87 4.61 -1.86
C PRO A 15 -15.88 3.15 -2.28
N ALA A 16 -16.11 2.91 -3.57
CA ALA A 16 -16.13 1.56 -4.11
C ALA A 16 -14.79 0.87 -3.81
N CYS A 17 -14.84 -0.34 -3.26
CA CYS A 17 -13.64 -1.09 -2.88
C CYS A 17 -12.67 -1.20 -4.08
N PRO A 18 -11.38 -0.87 -3.90
CA PRO A 18 -10.40 -1.01 -4.96
C PRO A 18 -10.30 -2.46 -5.43
N ALA A 19 -10.08 -2.67 -6.74
CA ALA A 19 -10.03 -4.02 -7.33
C ALA A 19 -8.91 -4.92 -6.79
N TRP A 20 -7.90 -4.34 -6.12
CA TRP A 20 -6.81 -5.05 -5.47
C TRP A 20 -7.11 -5.40 -4.01
N CYS A 21 -8.17 -4.85 -3.41
CA CYS A 21 -8.53 -5.13 -2.03
C CYS A 21 -9.02 -6.58 -1.89
N VAL A 22 -8.47 -7.30 -0.93
CA VAL A 22 -8.86 -8.68 -0.59
C VAL A 22 -9.64 -8.77 0.72
N VAL A 23 -9.87 -7.63 1.38
CA VAL A 23 -10.69 -7.55 2.60
C VAL A 23 -12.16 -7.67 2.20
N GLU A 24 -12.88 -8.54 2.90
CA GLU A 24 -14.34 -8.61 2.79
C GLU A 24 -14.94 -7.43 3.55
N HIS A 25 -15.41 -6.43 2.80
CA HIS A 25 -16.10 -5.28 3.36
C HIS A 25 -17.60 -5.58 3.48
N GLY A 26 -18.18 -5.21 4.63
CA GLY A 26 -19.60 -5.41 4.90
C GLY A 26 -20.46 -4.29 4.33
N VAL A 27 -21.79 -4.47 4.36
CA VAL A 27 -22.75 -3.37 4.11
C VAL A 27 -22.89 -2.44 5.33
N ARG A 28 -22.26 -2.78 6.46
CA ARG A 28 -22.38 -2.05 7.73
C ARG A 28 -21.06 -1.39 8.05
N LEU A 29 -21.01 -0.07 7.87
CA LEU A 29 -19.97 0.90 8.22
C LEU A 29 -19.34 0.62 9.61
N GLY A 30 -18.49 -0.40 9.69
CA GLY A 30 -17.60 -0.66 10.82
C GLY A 30 -16.27 0.03 10.59
N GLU A 31 -15.45 0.18 11.64
CA GLU A 31 -14.09 0.75 11.51
C GLU A 31 -13.24 0.01 10.44
N GLU A 32 -13.61 -1.24 10.13
CA GLU A 32 -12.96 -2.15 9.19
C GLU A 32 -13.30 -1.85 7.71
N ASP A 33 -14.39 -1.14 7.42
CA ASP A 33 -14.79 -0.79 6.05
C ASP A 33 -13.89 0.30 5.43
N TRP A 34 -13.07 0.92 6.26
CA TRP A 34 -12.23 2.06 5.92
C TRP A 34 -10.78 1.67 5.66
N LEU A 35 -10.42 0.40 5.80
CA LEU A 35 -9.07 -0.10 5.56
C LEU A 35 -9.07 -1.13 4.44
N HIS A 36 -8.47 -0.77 3.32
CA HIS A 36 -8.29 -1.66 2.18
C HIS A 36 -6.89 -2.26 2.22
N THR A 37 -6.81 -3.59 2.13
CA THR A 37 -5.52 -4.29 2.04
C THR A 37 -5.52 -5.27 0.87
N GLY A 38 -4.40 -5.35 0.16
CA GLY A 38 -4.16 -6.35 -0.87
C GLY A 38 -3.59 -7.66 -0.32
N GLU A 39 -3.56 -8.68 -1.18
CA GLU A 39 -2.98 -9.99 -0.85
C GLU A 39 -1.53 -9.82 -0.35
N PRO A 40 -1.18 -10.41 0.82
CA PRO A 40 0.19 -10.33 1.32
C PRO A 40 1.16 -11.11 0.43
N VAL A 41 2.35 -10.53 0.22
CA VAL A 41 3.47 -11.15 -0.48
C VAL A 41 4.63 -11.35 0.50
N VAL A 42 5.15 -12.57 0.58
CA VAL A 42 6.35 -12.86 1.38
C VAL A 42 7.59 -12.35 0.63
N VAL A 43 8.43 -11.53 1.29
CA VAL A 43 9.62 -10.92 0.68
C VAL A 43 10.92 -11.62 1.11
N ALA A 44 11.21 -11.64 2.41
CA ALA A 44 12.42 -12.27 2.98
C ALA A 44 12.19 -12.64 4.45
N ASP A 45 12.70 -13.79 4.91
CA ASP A 45 12.65 -14.22 6.32
C ASP A 45 11.26 -14.08 6.98
N GLY A 46 10.19 -14.39 6.24
CA GLY A 46 8.81 -14.27 6.71
C GLY A 46 8.25 -12.84 6.78
N MET A 47 9.03 -11.83 6.37
CA MET A 47 8.56 -10.46 6.21
C MET A 47 7.50 -10.38 5.12
N MET A 48 6.37 -9.78 5.48
CA MET A 48 5.23 -9.58 4.60
C MET A 48 5.24 -8.17 4.01
N ALA A 49 4.98 -8.07 2.72
CA ALA A 49 4.61 -6.86 2.02
C ALA A 49 3.11 -6.91 1.69
N ARG A 50 2.41 -5.79 1.79
CA ARG A 50 1.01 -5.68 1.33
C ARG A 50 0.72 -4.28 0.85
N LEU A 51 -0.18 -4.17 -0.12
CA LEU A 51 -0.75 -2.88 -0.52
C LEU A 51 -1.79 -2.47 0.51
N CYS A 52 -1.77 -1.23 0.97
CA CYS A 52 -2.67 -0.68 1.96
C CYS A 52 -3.22 0.67 1.49
N MET A 53 -4.45 0.97 1.88
CA MET A 53 -5.06 2.29 1.76
C MET A 53 -6.09 2.41 2.88
N SER A 54 -6.21 3.60 3.47
CA SER A 54 -7.31 3.89 4.38
C SER A 54 -8.14 5.06 3.88
N VAL A 55 -9.42 5.08 4.21
CA VAL A 55 -10.33 6.18 3.91
C VAL A 55 -10.84 6.74 5.23
N GLN A 56 -10.69 8.04 5.46
CA GLN A 56 -11.26 8.66 6.65
C GLN A 56 -12.79 8.62 6.61
N PRO A 57 -13.47 8.09 7.65
CA PRO A 57 -14.91 7.87 7.64
C PRO A 57 -15.73 9.17 7.50
N ASP A 58 -15.30 10.24 8.17
CA ASP A 58 -16.05 11.50 8.23
C ASP A 58 -15.81 12.39 7.01
N THR A 59 -14.66 12.24 6.35
CA THR A 59 -14.19 13.17 5.31
C THR A 59 -14.07 12.53 3.93
N GLY A 60 -14.03 11.19 3.87
CA GLY A 60 -13.71 10.44 2.66
C GLY A 60 -12.27 10.62 2.18
N ILE A 61 -11.40 11.26 2.97
CA ILE A 61 -10.01 11.49 2.57
C ILE A 61 -9.27 10.16 2.54
N GLU A 62 -8.72 9.84 1.38
CA GLU A 62 -7.91 8.65 1.17
C GLU A 62 -6.45 8.89 1.60
N ASP A 63 -5.88 7.92 2.30
CA ASP A 63 -4.46 7.82 2.61
C ASP A 63 -3.89 6.55 1.97
N GLY A 64 -2.95 6.73 1.05
CA GLY A 64 -2.43 5.69 0.16
C GLY A 64 -2.96 5.79 -1.28
N PRO A 65 -2.81 4.72 -2.08
CA PRO A 65 -2.25 3.43 -1.70
C PRO A 65 -0.73 3.47 -1.46
N TYR A 66 -0.26 2.72 -0.45
CA TYR A 66 1.14 2.53 -0.09
C TYR A 66 1.44 1.05 0.12
N VAL A 67 2.71 0.66 0.05
CA VAL A 67 3.15 -0.70 0.39
C VAL A 67 3.70 -0.70 1.81
N LEU A 68 3.13 -1.53 2.68
CA LEU A 68 3.64 -1.78 4.02
C LEU A 68 4.60 -2.97 3.97
N ILE A 69 5.88 -2.76 4.27
CA ILE A 69 6.92 -3.80 4.33
C ILE A 69 7.59 -3.76 5.70
N GLY A 70 7.45 -4.81 6.50
CA GLY A 70 8.13 -4.90 7.81
C GLY A 70 7.83 -3.75 8.78
N GLY A 71 6.67 -3.09 8.63
CA GLY A 71 6.28 -1.92 9.43
C GLY A 71 6.64 -0.56 8.82
N CYS A 72 7.33 -0.53 7.68
CA CYS A 72 7.61 0.68 6.93
C CYS A 72 6.53 0.89 5.87
N GLU A 73 5.90 2.06 5.88
CA GLU A 73 4.99 2.52 4.83
C GLU A 73 5.80 3.21 3.72
N LEU A 74 5.68 2.71 2.50
CA LEU A 74 6.36 3.24 1.33
C LEU A 74 5.32 3.63 0.30
N THR A 75 5.40 4.86 -0.23
CA THR A 75 4.61 5.22 -1.41
C THR A 75 4.91 4.25 -2.58
N LEU A 76 4.03 4.18 -3.57
CA LEU A 76 4.28 3.33 -4.75
C LEU A 76 5.57 3.71 -5.47
N ALA A 77 5.90 5.01 -5.51
CA ALA A 77 7.12 5.52 -6.11
C ALA A 77 8.37 5.08 -5.33
N GLU A 78 8.36 5.21 -4.00
CA GLU A 78 9.46 4.73 -3.14
C GLU A 78 9.62 3.21 -3.22
N THR A 79 8.51 2.47 -3.30
CA THR A 79 8.54 1.01 -3.47
C THR A 79 9.19 0.63 -4.80
N GLY A 80 8.83 1.32 -5.90
CA GLY A 80 9.44 1.10 -7.21
C GLY A 80 10.93 1.44 -7.24
N ALA A 81 11.33 2.53 -6.58
CA ALA A 81 12.73 2.90 -6.41
C ALA A 81 13.49 1.84 -5.60
N LEU A 82 12.94 1.38 -4.47
CA LEU A 82 13.52 0.31 -3.65
C LEU A 82 13.70 -0.98 -4.45
N ALA A 83 12.67 -1.42 -5.18
CA ALA A 83 12.75 -2.62 -6.02
C ALA A 83 13.87 -2.50 -7.06
N THR A 84 13.99 -1.34 -7.71
CA THR A 84 15.07 -1.06 -8.68
C THR A 84 16.44 -1.14 -8.03
N SER A 85 16.63 -0.55 -6.85
CA SER A 85 17.89 -0.60 -6.10
C SER A 85 18.25 -2.02 -5.66
N LEU A 86 17.28 -2.81 -5.19
CA LEU A 86 17.48 -4.21 -4.82
C LEU A 86 17.94 -5.06 -6.02
N LEU A 87 17.28 -4.90 -7.18
CA LEU A 87 17.65 -5.59 -8.41
C LEU A 87 19.05 -5.20 -8.90
N ALA A 88 19.39 -3.92 -8.83
CA ALA A 88 20.72 -3.42 -9.20
C ALA A 88 21.82 -4.01 -8.29
N MET A 89 21.56 -4.09 -6.98
CA MET A 89 22.49 -4.71 -6.02
C MET A 89 22.65 -6.21 -6.29
N ALA A 90 21.55 -6.95 -6.48
CA ALA A 90 21.60 -8.38 -6.79
C ALA A 90 22.35 -8.68 -8.10
N GLY A 91 22.22 -7.81 -9.11
CA GLY A 91 22.97 -7.92 -10.37
C GLY A 91 24.46 -7.58 -10.25
N SER A 92 24.86 -6.81 -9.23
CA SER A 92 26.26 -6.39 -9.04
C SER A 92 27.17 -7.53 -8.54
N ASP A 93 26.60 -8.55 -7.89
CA ASP A 93 27.34 -9.70 -7.35
C ASP A 93 27.80 -10.70 -8.44
N GLY A 94 27.23 -10.61 -9.65
CA GLY A 94 27.74 -11.32 -10.83
C GLY A 94 29.10 -10.82 -11.34
N GLY A 95 29.62 -9.74 -10.76
CA GLY A 95 30.83 -9.03 -11.16
C GLY A 95 32.07 -9.25 -10.28
N LEU A 96 32.07 -10.22 -9.35
CA LEU A 96 33.31 -10.67 -8.69
C LEU A 96 34.17 -11.49 -9.67
N SER A 97 34.62 -10.83 -10.74
CA SER A 97 35.78 -11.20 -11.50
C SER A 97 36.96 -11.24 -10.53
N ARG A 98 37.26 -12.43 -10.03
CA ARG A 98 38.54 -12.74 -9.40
C ARG A 98 39.61 -12.36 -10.41
N ARG A 99 40.12 -11.13 -10.33
CA ARG A 99 41.31 -10.73 -11.08
C ARG A 99 42.40 -11.70 -10.66
N ARG A 100 42.72 -12.63 -11.56
CA ARG A 100 43.85 -13.54 -11.39
C ARG A 100 45.08 -12.65 -11.25
N PRO A 101 45.85 -12.71 -10.15
CA PRO A 101 47.09 -11.96 -10.07
C PRO A 101 47.98 -12.43 -11.24
N ALA A 102 48.55 -11.47 -11.96
CA ALA A 102 49.52 -11.77 -12.99
C ALA A 102 50.70 -12.49 -12.33
N ALA A 103 50.98 -13.72 -12.77
CA ALA A 103 52.19 -14.43 -12.38
C ALA A 103 53.38 -13.68 -12.99
N THR A 104 54.28 -13.24 -12.12
CA THR A 104 55.55 -12.58 -12.46
C THR A 104 56.53 -13.55 -13.12
#